data_AF-A0A1B0CK77-F1
#
_entry.id   AF-A0A1B0CK77-F1
#
_cell.length_a   1.000
_cell.length_b   1.000
_cell.length_c   1.000
_cell.angle_alpha   90.00
_cell.angle_beta   90.00
_cell.angle_gamma   90.00
#
_symmetry.space_group_name_H-M   'P 1'
#
loop_
_entity.id
_entity.type
_entity.pdbx_description
1 polymer ?
#
loop_
_entity_poly.entity_id
_entity_poly.type
_entity_poly.pdbx_seq_one_letter_code
_entity_poly.pdbx_strand_id
1 'polypeptide(L)' 'MVWTFFKPFIQEKLGKRMHFHGNDMKSLHKFMDPDYLPANYGGNLPAINYCGKDWFPCILDHIDHIEKWNSYGYANAIP' A
#
# COMPACT_ATOMS: atom_id res chain seq x y z
N MET A 1 9.93 2.37 17.06
CA MET A 1 9.49 3.69 17.59
C MET A 1 8.43 4.36 16.74
N VAL A 2 8.53 4.36 15.40
CA VAL A 2 7.54 5.00 14.51
C VAL A 2 6.10 4.51 14.76
N TRP A 3 5.87 3.20 14.85
CA TRP A 3 4.53 2.64 15.09
C TRP A 3 3.81 3.20 16.32
N THR A 4 4.52 3.42 17.42
CA THR A 4 3.93 3.92 18.67
C THR A 4 3.34 5.32 18.51
N PHE A 5 3.94 6.17 17.67
CA PHE A 5 3.42 7.51 17.37
C PHE A 5 2.17 7.48 16.50
N PHE A 6 2.05 6.52 15.57
CA PHE A 6 0.89 6.39 14.68
C PHE A 6 -0.29 5.64 15.29
N LYS A 7 -0.01 4.69 16.20
CA LYS A 7 -1.02 3.87 16.88
C LYS A 7 -2.24 4.65 17.42
N PRO A 8 -2.12 5.81 18.10
CA PRO A 8 -3.29 6.53 18.61
C PRO A 8 -4.27 7.02 17.52
N PHE A 9 -3.83 7.16 16.28
CA PHE A 9 -4.68 7.59 15.15
C PHE A 9 -5.36 6.44 14.42
N ILE A 10 -5.05 5.20 14.80
CA ILE A 10 -5.55 4.00 14.11
C ILE A 10 -6.74 3.45 14.87
N GLN A 11 -7.91 3.47 14.22
CA GLN A 11 -9.13 2.90 14.77
C GLN A 11 -8.99 1.39 14.98
N GLU A 12 -9.71 0.86 15.98
CA GLU A 12 -9.65 -0.54 16.39
C GLU A 12 -9.84 -1.52 15.20
N LYS A 13 -10.81 -1.22 14.32
CA LYS A 13 -11.08 -2.04 13.13
C LYS A 13 -9.89 -2.13 12.18
N LEU A 14 -9.20 -1.01 11.93
CA LEU A 14 -8.00 -0.99 11.09
C LEU A 14 -6.82 -1.66 11.80
N GLY A 15 -6.67 -1.41 13.11
CA GLY A 15 -5.64 -2.05 13.93
C GLY A 15 -5.72 -3.58 13.88
N LYS A 16 -6.94 -4.15 13.92
CA LYS A 16 -7.17 -5.61 13.79
C LYS A 16 -6.77 -6.20 12.43
N ARG A 17 -6.62 -5.37 11.39
CA ARG A 17 -6.24 -5.78 10.02
C ARG A 17 -4.75 -5.60 9.73
N MET A 18 -4.00 -5.01 10.65
CA MET A 18 -2.56 -4.81 10.50
C MET A 18 -1.81 -6.01 11.07
N HIS A 19 -1.09 -6.72 10.21
CA HIS A 19 -0.28 -7.88 10.58
C HIS A 19 1.21 -7.54 10.44
N PHE A 20 1.99 -7.80 11.50
CA PHE A 20 3.43 -7.56 11.53
C PHE A 20 4.17 -8.91 11.49
N HIS A 21 4.79 -9.22 10.37
CA HIS A 21 5.49 -10.50 10.17
C HIS A 21 6.99 -10.44 10.49
N GLY A 22 7.59 -9.24 10.48
CA GLY A 22 9.03 -9.08 10.73
C GLY A 22 9.86 -9.88 9.72
N ASN A 23 10.81 -10.68 10.23
CA ASN A 23 11.64 -11.56 9.40
C ASN A 23 11.00 -12.95 9.15
N ASP A 24 9.80 -13.21 9.68
CA ASP A 24 9.12 -14.50 9.53
C ASP A 24 8.23 -14.52 8.27
N MET A 25 8.81 -14.95 7.13
CA MET A 25 8.05 -15.10 5.87
C MET A 25 7.00 -16.21 5.93
N LYS A 26 7.16 -17.22 6.81
CA LYS A 26 6.12 -18.25 6.97
C LYS A 26 4.86 -17.66 7.58
N SER A 27 4.99 -16.66 8.46
CA SER A 27 3.86 -15.89 8.98
C SER A 27 3.16 -15.11 7.87
N LEU A 28 3.90 -14.48 6.95
CA LEU A 28 3.33 -13.79 5.79
C LEU A 28 2.55 -14.74 4.88
N HIS A 29 3.11 -15.92 4.59
CA HIS A 29 2.51 -16.91 3.69
C HIS A 29 1.18 -17.51 4.20
N LYS A 30 0.85 -17.33 5.49
CA LYS A 30 -0.48 -17.66 6.02
C LYS A 30 -1.58 -16.71 5.55
N PHE A 31 -1.20 -15.51 5.09
CA PHE A 31 -2.13 -14.46 4.65
C PHE A 31 -2.13 -14.26 3.13
N MET A 32 -1.05 -14.63 2.45
CA MET A 32 -0.92 -14.58 0.99
C MET A 32 -0.20 -15.82 0.47
N ASP A 33 -0.76 -16.43 -0.57
CA ASP A 33 -0.13 -17.59 -1.21
C ASP A 33 1.20 -17.20 -1.88
N PRO A 34 2.29 -17.99 -1.71
CA PRO A 34 3.57 -17.77 -2.38
C PRO A 34 3.47 -17.58 -3.90
N ASP A 35 2.48 -18.16 -4.58
CA ASP A 35 2.28 -18.01 -6.02
C ASP A 35 1.96 -16.57 -6.46
N TYR A 36 1.48 -15.72 -5.54
CA TYR A 36 1.19 -14.30 -5.81
C TYR A 36 2.28 -13.36 -5.29
N LEU A 37 3.39 -13.89 -4.79
CA LEU A 37 4.47 -13.10 -4.19
C LEU A 37 5.76 -13.19 -5.01
N PRO A 38 6.54 -12.09 -5.07
CA PRO A 38 7.88 -12.12 -5.67
C PRO A 38 8.87 -12.89 -4.80
N ALA A 39 9.93 -13.39 -5.43
CA ALA A 39 11.00 -14.14 -4.78
C ALA A 39 11.63 -13.41 -3.57
N ASN A 40 11.66 -12.06 -3.55
CA ASN A 40 12.16 -11.27 -2.41
C ASN A 40 11.36 -11.49 -1.11
N TYR A 41 10.11 -11.93 -1.22
CA TYR A 41 9.24 -12.27 -0.09
C TYR A 41 9.01 -13.79 0.02
N GLY A 42 9.89 -14.59 -0.60
CA GLY A 42 9.82 -16.05 -0.60
C GLY A 42 8.69 -16.63 -1.45
N GLY A 43 8.21 -15.89 -2.46
CA GLY A 43 7.21 -16.37 -3.42
C GLY A 43 7.79 -16.90 -4.73
N ASN A 44 6.91 -17.25 -5.66
CA ASN A 44 7.26 -17.90 -6.94
C ASN A 44 7.29 -16.93 -8.13
N LEU A 45 6.85 -15.68 -7.96
CA LEU A 45 6.96 -14.65 -9.01
C LEU A 45 8.39 -14.12 -9.12
N PRO A 46 8.76 -13.53 -10.27
CA PRO A 46 10.06 -12.89 -10.45
C PRO A 46 10.38 -11.90 -9.32
N ALA A 47 11.66 -11.80 -8.98
CA ALA A 47 12.14 -10.82 -8.02
C ALA A 47 11.78 -9.40 -8.49
N ILE A 48 11.50 -8.51 -7.52
CA ILE A 48 11.23 -7.10 -7.78
C ILE A 48 12.46 -6.50 -8.45
N ASN A 49 12.27 -6.04 -9.69
CA ASN A 49 13.29 -5.40 -10.51
C ASN A 49 12.86 -3.99 -10.99
N TYR A 50 11.78 -3.46 -10.43
CA TYR A 50 11.19 -2.18 -10.76
C TYR A 50 11.28 -1.22 -9.56
N CYS A 51 11.23 0.07 -9.84
CA CYS A 51 11.26 1.14 -8.86
C CYS A 51 10.11 2.13 -9.08
N GLY A 52 10.06 3.19 -8.26
CA GLY A 52 9.02 4.22 -8.38
C GLY A 52 8.96 4.86 -9.76
N LYS A 53 10.10 4.97 -10.48
CA LYS A 53 10.15 5.51 -11.84
C LYS A 53 9.38 4.63 -12.83
N ASP A 54 9.44 3.31 -12.66
CA ASP A 54 8.77 2.35 -13.55
C ASP A 54 7.26 2.30 -13.29
N TRP A 55 6.83 2.59 -12.05
CA TRP A 55 5.42 2.70 -11.67
C TRP A 55 4.78 4.04 -12.02
N PHE A 56 5.57 5.11 -12.10
CA PHE A 56 5.06 6.46 -12.30
C PHE A 56 4.19 6.62 -13.56
N PRO A 57 4.55 6.05 -14.74
CA PRO A 57 3.70 6.11 -15.93
C PRO A 57 2.28 5.58 -15.72
N CYS A 58 2.11 4.50 -14.94
CA CYS A 58 0.77 3.96 -14.64
C CYS A 58 -0.12 4.96 -13.89
N ILE A 59 0.47 5.82 -13.06
CA ILE A 59 -0.24 6.91 -12.37
C ILE A 59 -0.58 8.03 -13.36
N LEU A 60 0.36 8.37 -14.25
CA LEU A 60 0.15 9.39 -15.29
C LEU A 60 -1.05 9.05 -16.18
N ASP A 61 -1.23 7.78 -16.53
CA ASP A 61 -2.36 7.29 -17.34
C ASP A 61 -3.73 7.57 -16.70
N HIS A 62 -3.76 7.91 -15.40
CA HIS A 62 -4.97 8.18 -14.64
C HIS A 62 -5.05 9.62 -14.12
N ILE A 63 -4.17 10.52 -14.57
CA ILE A 63 -4.17 11.93 -14.12
C ILE A 63 -5.51 12.60 -14.39
N ASP A 64 -6.10 12.43 -15.57
CA ASP A 64 -7.40 13.04 -15.90
C ASP A 64 -8.50 12.63 -14.91
N HIS A 65 -8.46 11.38 -14.44
CA HIS A 65 -9.38 10.90 -13.41
C HIS A 65 -9.14 11.57 -12.06
N ILE A 66 -7.87 11.71 -11.67
CA ILE A 66 -7.47 12.38 -10.44
C ILE A 66 -7.86 13.87 -10.48
N GLU A 67 -7.60 14.58 -11.57
CA GLU A 67 -7.99 15.99 -11.75
C GLU A 67 -9.50 16.17 -11.68
N LYS A 68 -10.25 15.30 -12.36
CA LYS A 68 -11.70 15.27 -12.28
C LYS A 68 -12.18 15.02 -10.84
N TRP A 69 -11.58 14.11 -10.11
CA TRP A 69 -11.91 13.85 -8.71
C TRP A 69 -11.59 15.03 -7.79
N ASN A 70 -10.48 15.73 -8.04
CA ASN A 70 -10.11 16.92 -7.30
C ASN A 70 -11.09 18.09 -7.55
N SER A 71 -11.83 18.08 -8.65
CA SER A 71 -12.92 19.05 -8.88
C SER A 71 -14.15 18.80 -8.01
N TYR A 72 -14.26 17.62 -7.39
CA TYR A 72 -15.39 17.26 -6.53
C TYR A 72 -15.17 17.69 -5.08
N GLY A 73 -16.26 18.01 -4.39
CA GLY A 73 -16.25 18.50 -3.01
C GLY A 73 -16.62 19.98 -2.94
N TYR A 74 -16.22 20.64 -1.85
CA TYR A 74 -16.56 22.05 -1.66
C TYR A 74 -15.58 22.93 -2.45
N ALA A 75 -15.94 23.31 -3.66
CA ALA A 75 -15.18 24.28 -4.46
C ALA A 75 -14.99 25.65 -3.75
N ASN A 76 -15.82 25.96 -2.75
CA ASN A 76 -15.86 27.25 -2.06
C ASN A 76 -15.65 27.17 -0.52
N ALA A 77 -15.03 26.10 0.02
CA ALA A 77 -14.77 25.99 1.48
C ALA A 77 -13.42 26.59 1.91
N ILE A 78 -12.97 27.65 1.25
CA ILE A 78 -11.93 28.55 1.76
C ILE A 78 -12.55 29.95 1.75
N PRO A 79 -12.83 30.59 2.90
CA PRO A 79 -13.12 32.01 2.94
C PRO A 79 -11.88 32.84 2.56
#